data_AF-A0A6B2UN34-F1
#
_entry.id   AF-A0A6B2UN34-F1
#
_cell.length_a   1.000
_cell.length_b   1.000
_cell.length_c   1.000
_cell.angle_alpha   90.00
_cell.angle_beta   90.00
_cell.angle_gamma   90.00
#
_symmetry.space_group_name_H-M   'P 1'
#
loop_
_entity.id
_entity.type
_entity.pdbx_description
1 polymer ?
#
loop_
_entity_poly.entity_id
_entity_poly.type
_entity_poly.pdbx_seq_one_letter_code
_entity_poly.pdbx_strand_id
1 'polypeptide(L)' 'MSPAPVPPAKGPASYFPSIERTYGRPVAEWLALVRASPLTRHGELVTWLKTAHGMGHGHANAVVAYVRREDGAEGGA' A
#
# COMPACT_ATOMS: atom_id res chain seq x y z
N MET A 1 -29.99 -10.86 -3.39
CA MET A 1 -29.34 -9.53 -3.53
C MET A 1 -27.94 -9.76 -4.09
N SER A 2 -27.71 -9.40 -5.35
CA SER A 2 -26.35 -9.34 -5.91
C SER A 2 -25.60 -8.16 -5.27
N PRO A 3 -24.34 -8.31 -4.84
CA PRO A 3 -23.56 -7.14 -4.49
C PRO A 3 -23.35 -6.29 -5.76
N ALA A 4 -23.54 -4.98 -5.63
CA ALA A 4 -23.27 -4.03 -6.69
C ALA A 4 -21.78 -4.07 -7.08
N PRO A 5 -21.42 -3.81 -8.36
CA PRO A 5 -20.03 -3.75 -8.76
C PRO A 5 -19.34 -2.59 -8.03
N VAL A 6 -18.30 -2.89 -7.26
CA VAL A 6 -17.44 -1.86 -6.68
C VAL A 6 -16.83 -1.05 -7.84
N PRO A 7 -16.90 0.29 -7.83
CA PRO A 7 -16.25 1.08 -8.86
C PRO A 7 -14.75 0.73 -8.87
N PRO A 8 -14.08 0.72 -10.04
CA PRO A 8 -12.65 0.47 -10.08
C PRO A 8 -12.00 1.52 -9.18
N ALA A 9 -11.34 1.07 -8.12
CA ALA A 9 -10.60 1.95 -7.23
C ALA A 9 -9.67 2.77 -8.13
N LYS A 10 -9.85 4.08 -8.22
CA LYS A 10 -8.97 4.96 -8.99
C LYS A 10 -7.83 5.35 -8.06
N GLY A 11 -6.60 4.91 -8.31
CA GLY A 11 -5.43 5.27 -7.52
C GLY A 11 -4.63 4.06 -7.01
N PRO A 12 -3.72 4.23 -6.03
CA PRO A 12 -2.85 3.15 -5.56
C PRO A 12 -3.63 1.91 -5.07
N ALA A 13 -4.87 2.08 -4.60
CA ALA A 13 -5.76 0.98 -4.21
C ALA A 13 -6.15 0.04 -5.37
N SER A 14 -6.04 0.45 -6.64
CA SER A 14 -6.26 -0.46 -7.79
C SER A 14 -5.29 -1.65 -7.78
N TYR A 15 -4.12 -1.49 -7.18
CA TYR A 15 -3.09 -2.51 -7.14
C TYR A 15 -3.30 -3.54 -6.02
N PHE A 16 -4.18 -3.26 -5.04
CA PHE A 16 -4.32 -4.10 -3.85
C PHE A 16 -4.70 -5.55 -4.16
N PRO A 17 -5.70 -5.83 -5.03
CA PRO A 17 -6.03 -7.20 -5.38
C PRO A 17 -4.84 -7.96 -6.00
N SER A 18 -4.01 -7.29 -6.79
CA SER A 18 -2.81 -7.88 -7.40
C SER A 18 -1.71 -8.10 -6.37
N ILE A 19 -1.50 -7.17 -5.44
CA ILE A 19 -0.52 -7.29 -4.34
C ILE A 19 -0.88 -8.48 -3.46
N GLU A 20 -2.14 -8.62 -3.05
CA GLU A 20 -2.60 -9.73 -2.22
C GLU A 20 -2.42 -11.07 -2.94
N ARG A 21 -2.75 -11.12 -4.24
CA ARG A 21 -2.54 -12.32 -5.06
C ARG A 21 -1.06 -12.68 -5.24
N THR A 22 -0.19 -11.69 -5.44
CA THR A 22 1.26 -11.92 -5.68
C THR A 22 2.01 -12.30 -4.41
N TYR A 23 1.70 -11.69 -3.27
CA TYR A 23 2.45 -11.89 -2.03
C TYR A 23 1.73 -12.73 -0.99
N GLY A 24 0.48 -13.14 -1.24
CA GLY A 24 -0.28 -14.04 -0.37
C GLY A 24 -0.66 -13.46 1.00
N ARG A 25 -0.62 -12.13 1.14
CA ARG A 25 -0.91 -11.43 2.40
C ARG A 25 -1.87 -10.27 2.13
N PRO A 26 -2.83 -10.00 3.04
CA PRO A 26 -3.80 -8.93 2.84
C PRO A 26 -3.12 -7.57 2.80
N VAL A 27 -3.69 -6.62 2.04
CA VAL A 27 -3.06 -5.29 1.88
C VAL A 27 -2.90 -4.55 3.21
N ALA A 28 -3.86 -4.73 4.14
CA ALA A 28 -3.83 -4.12 5.46
C ALA A 28 -2.54 -4.44 6.23
N GLU A 29 -2.01 -5.65 6.09
CA GLU A 29 -0.74 -6.06 6.71
C GLU A 29 0.44 -5.26 6.15
N TRP A 30 0.47 -5.02 4.84
CA TRP A 30 1.51 -4.21 4.21
C TRP A 30 1.44 -2.74 4.62
N LEU A 31 0.23 -2.20 4.73
CA LEU A 31 0.00 -0.84 5.20
C LEU A 31 0.45 -0.68 6.66
N ALA A 32 0.11 -1.65 7.52
CA ALA A 32 0.53 -1.69 8.92
C ALA A 32 2.05 -1.78 9.06
N LEU A 33 2.71 -2.63 8.25
CA LEU A 33 4.17 -2.73 8.21
C LEU A 33 4.84 -1.41 7.86
N VAL A 34 4.31 -0.68 6.88
CA VAL A 34 4.83 0.64 6.50
C VAL A 34 4.61 1.67 7.62
N ARG A 35 3.45 1.66 8.29
CA ARG A 35 3.14 2.56 9.42
C ARG A 35 3.98 2.25 10.67
N ALA A 36 4.28 0.99 10.93
CA ALA A 36 5.11 0.55 12.05
C ALA A 36 6.62 0.71 11.77
N SER A 37 7.01 0.99 10.53
CA SER A 37 8.40 1.17 10.16
C SER A 37 8.94 2.49 10.71
N PRO A 38 10.17 2.53 11.25
CA PRO A 38 10.82 3.79 11.65
C PRO A 38 11.24 4.65 10.44
N LEU A 39 11.10 4.13 9.21
CA LEU A 39 11.48 4.83 7.99
C LEU A 39 10.43 5.88 7.63
N THR A 40 10.87 7.12 7.49
CA THR A 40 9.99 8.27 7.23
C THR A 40 10.09 8.79 5.81
N ARG A 41 11.02 8.29 4.98
CA ARG A 41 11.16 8.70 3.57
C ARG A 41 10.50 7.70 2.63
N HIS A 42 9.85 8.23 1.59
CA HIS A 42 9.11 7.44 0.61
C HIS A 42 10.03 6.42 -0.08
N GLY A 43 11.17 6.88 -0.59
CA GLY A 43 12.13 6.04 -1.29
C GLY A 43 12.75 4.96 -0.39
N GLU A 44 12.96 5.25 0.89
CA GLU A 44 13.48 4.27 1.86
C GLU A 44 12.47 3.17 2.13
N LEU A 45 11.21 3.53 2.37
CA LEU A 45 10.12 2.56 2.55
C LEU A 45 9.92 1.69 1.30
N VAL A 46 9.94 2.29 0.10
CA VAL A 46 9.85 1.54 -1.16
C VAL A 46 11.04 0.58 -1.29
N THR A 47 12.25 1.02 -0.97
CA THR A 47 13.45 0.19 -1.05
C THR A 47 13.40 -0.95 -0.05
N TRP A 48 12.98 -0.68 1.19
CA TRP A 48 12.79 -1.67 2.24
C TRP A 48 11.76 -2.74 1.85
N LEU A 49 10.60 -2.36 1.30
CA LEU A 49 9.62 -3.33 0.79
C LEU A 49 10.20 -4.20 -0.33
N LYS A 50 11.03 -3.62 -1.21
CA LYS A 50 11.68 -4.37 -2.28
C LYS A 50 12.71 -5.36 -1.73
N THR A 51 13.56 -4.95 -0.79
CA THR A 51 14.69 -5.77 -0.30
C THR A 51 14.26 -6.77 0.76
N ALA A 52 13.46 -6.35 1.74
CA ALA A 52 13.03 -7.19 2.86
C ALA A 52 11.87 -8.12 2.51
N HIS A 53 10.99 -7.71 1.58
CA HIS A 53 9.77 -8.44 1.24
C HIS A 53 9.67 -8.87 -0.23
N GLY A 54 10.71 -8.62 -1.04
CA GLY A 54 10.72 -8.99 -2.45
C GLY A 54 9.67 -8.28 -3.30
N MET A 55 9.15 -7.14 -2.82
CA MET A 55 8.07 -6.44 -3.48
C MET A 55 8.56 -5.76 -4.78
N GLY A 56 7.76 -5.76 -5.84
CA GLY A 56 8.07 -5.07 -7.10
C GLY A 56 7.95 -3.55 -6.95
N HIS A 57 8.63 -2.77 -7.81
CA HIS A 57 8.65 -1.30 -7.69
C HIS A 57 7.25 -0.67 -7.67
N GLY A 58 6.37 -1.07 -8.61
CA GLY A 58 5.01 -0.54 -8.68
C GLY A 58 4.15 -0.88 -7.45
N HIS A 59 4.26 -2.12 -6.96
CA HIS A 59 3.55 -2.59 -5.77
C HIS A 59 4.03 -1.86 -4.51
N ALA A 60 5.35 -1.78 -4.30
CA ALA A 60 5.93 -1.07 -3.17
C ALA A 60 5.55 0.42 -3.18
N ASN A 61 5.60 1.06 -4.35
CA ASN A 61 5.21 2.46 -4.50
C ASN A 61 3.72 2.68 -4.18
N ALA A 62 2.83 1.77 -4.62
CA ALA A 62 1.40 1.88 -4.35
C ALA A 62 1.09 1.80 -2.84
N VAL A 63 1.69 0.85 -2.12
CA VAL A 63 1.51 0.70 -0.66
C VAL A 63 1.97 1.96 0.08
N VAL A 64 3.19 2.44 -0.20
CA VAL A 64 3.73 3.61 0.50
C VAL A 64 2.97 4.89 0.16
N ALA A 65 2.61 5.07 -1.12
CA ALA A 65 1.82 6.23 -1.56
C ALA A 65 0.43 6.25 -0.90
N TYR A 66 -0.21 5.09 -0.73
CA TYR A 66 -1.48 4.99 -0.03
C TYR A 66 -1.34 5.42 1.43
N VAL A 67 -0.39 4.82 2.19
CA VAL A 67 -0.17 5.19 3.60
C VAL A 67 0.06 6.69 3.78
N ARG A 68 0.87 7.31 2.91
CA ARG A 68 1.14 8.75 2.97
C ARG A 68 -0.05 9.62 2.66
N ARG A 69 -0.92 9.20 1.74
CA ARG A 69 -2.14 9.95 1.43
C ARG A 69 -3.13 9.88 2.59
N GLU A 70 -3.24 8.74 3.24
CA GLU A 70 -4.11 8.57 4.42
C GLU A 70 -3.56 9.37 5.61
N ASP A 71 -2.27 9.25 5.91
CA ASP A 71 -1.60 9.95 7.03
C ASP A 71 -1.58 11.48 6.83
N GLY A 72 -1.35 11.94 5.59
CA GLY A 72 -1.45 13.35 5.23
C GLY A 72 -2.88 13.89 5.21
N ALA A 73 -3.90 13.04 5.12
CA ALA A 73 -5.30 13.44 5.26
C ALA A 73 -5.74 13.54 6.73
N GLU A 74 -5.09 12.82 7.64
CA GLU A 74 -5.32 12.92 9.10
C GLU A 74 -4.53 14.06 9.77
N GLY A 75 -3.59 14.70 9.07
CA GLY A 75 -2.75 15.81 9.57
C GLY A 75 -3.22 17.23 9.22
N GLY A 76 -4.43 17.39 8.67
CA GLY A 76 -5.00 18.68 8.29
C GLY A 76 -6.16 19.11 9.20
N ALA A 77 -5.86 19.47 10.45
CA ALA A 77 -6.77 20.18 11.35
C ALA A 77 -6.00 21.25 12.13
#